data_AF-A0A9P8FB22-F1
#
_entry.id   AF-A0A9P8FB22-F1
#
_cell.length_a   1.000
_cell.length_b   1.000
_cell.length_c   1.000
_cell.angle_alpha   90.00
_cell.angle_beta   90.00
_cell.angle_gamma   90.00
#
_symmetry.space_group_name_H-M   'P 1'
#
loop_
_entity.id
_entity.type
_entity.pdbx_description
1 polymer ?
#
loop_
_entity_poly.entity_id
_entity_poly.type
_entity_poly.pdbx_seq_one_letter_code
_entity_poly.pdbx_strand_id
1 'polypeptide(L)'
;MAAALTALSSRWTQLLLLVAALCCLFSPAVSVKHENFKTCDQSGFCKRNRAYADSAASLSSSWASPYVLDSASITFSNGQLSGTILKTITTSDQAVRLPVTISFFESGTARITVDEEKRQKGDIELRHGSKARKERYNEAEKWAIVGGTKLSSGAATSKDAEAGTTKVSYGPGSKFEAIITHSPFGIEFKRDGETHIKLNDRGLMNV
;
A
#
# COMPACT_ATOMS: atom_id res chain seq x y z
N MET A 1 59.12 13.52 44.34
CA MET A 1 57.69 13.80 44.65
C MET A 1 57.00 14.67 43.61
N ALA A 2 57.66 15.64 42.96
CA ALA A 2 57.00 16.54 41.99
C ALA A 2 56.50 15.86 40.70
N ALA A 3 57.24 14.90 40.12
CA ALA A 3 56.88 14.26 38.84
C ALA A 3 55.64 13.34 38.90
N ALA A 4 55.33 12.79 40.08
CA ALA A 4 54.15 11.94 40.28
C ALA A 4 52.85 12.76 40.39
N LEU A 5 52.93 13.98 40.93
CA LEU A 5 51.80 14.91 41.05
C LEU A 5 51.37 15.47 39.69
N THR A 6 52.33 15.75 38.79
CA THR A 6 52.09 16.19 37.41
C THR A 6 51.52 15.07 36.51
N ALA A 7 51.86 13.81 36.78
CA ALA A 7 51.31 12.67 36.06
C ALA A 7 49.85 12.36 36.46
N LEU A 8 49.50 12.57 37.75
CA LEU A 8 48.11 12.48 38.20
C LEU A 8 47.26 13.56 37.50
N SER A 9 47.71 14.81 37.45
CA SER A 9 46.95 15.89 36.82
C SER A 9 46.68 15.62 35.33
N SER A 10 47.66 15.08 34.60
CA SER A 10 47.48 14.71 33.18
C SER A 10 46.44 13.61 32.95
N ARG A 11 46.38 12.59 33.83
CA ARG A 11 45.40 11.50 33.73
C ARG A 11 43.98 11.98 34.04
N TRP A 12 43.84 12.87 35.03
CA TRP A 12 42.56 13.50 35.35
C TRP A 12 42.06 14.41 34.23
N THR A 13 42.94 15.17 33.58
CA THR A 13 42.58 15.97 32.40
C THR A 13 42.13 15.11 31.22
N GLN A 14 42.83 13.99 30.94
CA GLN A 14 42.42 13.05 29.89
C GLN A 14 41.07 12.40 30.19
N LEU A 15 40.83 12.01 31.44
CA LEU A 15 39.53 11.47 31.87
C LEU A 15 38.42 12.51 31.73
N LEU A 16 38.65 13.75 32.15
CA LEU A 16 37.68 14.84 32.01
C LEU A 16 37.36 15.16 30.55
N LEU A 17 38.37 15.19 29.68
CA LEU A 17 38.18 15.40 28.25
C LEU A 17 37.41 14.24 27.60
N LEU A 18 37.68 13.00 28.01
CA LEU A 18 36.95 11.82 27.54
C LEU A 18 35.50 11.82 28.02
N VAL A 19 35.24 12.19 29.27
CA VAL A 19 33.88 12.35 29.80
C VAL A 19 33.16 13.49 29.07
N ALA A 20 33.79 14.63 28.86
CA ALA A 20 33.21 15.75 28.12
C ALA A 20 32.88 15.36 26.66
N ALA A 21 33.80 14.68 25.97
CA ALA A 21 33.57 14.16 24.63
C ALA A 21 32.41 13.15 24.61
N LEU A 22 32.34 12.24 25.59
CA LEU A 22 31.25 11.28 25.71
C LEU A 22 29.91 11.98 26.00
N CYS A 23 29.89 13.00 26.86
CA CYS A 23 28.71 13.85 27.12
C CYS A 23 28.22 14.58 25.85
N CYS A 24 29.13 15.08 25.01
CA CYS A 24 28.78 15.69 23.73
C CYS A 24 28.14 14.70 22.73
N LEU A 25 28.42 13.40 22.85
CA LEU A 25 27.80 12.35 22.03
C LEU A 25 26.37 12.00 22.47
N PHE A 26 25.90 12.43 23.65
CA PHE A 26 24.51 12.21 24.12
C PHE A 26 23.54 13.31 23.69
N SER A 27 24.01 14.52 23.32
CA SER A 27 23.15 15.61 22.85
C SER A 27 22.26 15.27 21.63
N PRO A 28 22.72 14.49 20.63
CA PRO A 28 21.86 14.08 19.52
C PRO A 28 20.68 13.20 19.96
N ALA A 29 20.84 12.38 21.01
CA ALA A 29 19.79 11.48 21.50
C ALA A 29 18.60 12.21 22.15
N VAL A 30 18.82 13.45 22.62
CA VAL A 30 17.78 14.31 23.22
C VAL A 30 17.33 15.45 22.29
N SER A 31 17.85 15.49 21.05
CA SER A 31 17.53 16.56 20.09
C SER A 31 16.19 16.36 19.37
N VAL A 32 15.54 15.21 19.55
CA VAL A 32 14.20 14.92 18.99
C VAL A 32 13.14 15.16 20.06
N LYS A 33 12.33 16.20 19.85
CA LYS A 33 11.11 16.46 20.61
C LYS A 33 9.96 15.65 20.04
N HIS A 34 9.71 14.47 20.62
CA HIS A 34 8.72 13.52 20.14
C HIS A 34 7.32 14.11 20.02
N GLU A 35 6.97 15.06 20.89
CA GLU A 35 5.70 15.80 20.90
C GLU A 35 5.43 16.58 19.60
N ASN A 36 6.47 16.88 18.81
CA ASN A 36 6.33 17.56 17.52
C ASN A 36 6.05 16.60 16.34
N PHE A 37 6.14 15.29 16.56
CA PHE A 37 5.88 14.28 15.55
C PHE A 37 4.50 13.66 15.79
N LYS A 38 3.67 13.66 14.75
CA LYS A 38 2.34 13.06 14.84
C LYS A 38 2.46 11.57 15.09
N THR A 39 1.86 11.10 16.17
CA THR A 39 1.54 9.69 16.36
C THR A 39 0.42 9.26 15.40
N CYS A 40 0.19 7.96 15.27
CA CYS A 40 -0.93 7.42 14.48
C CYS A 40 -2.29 7.98 14.92
N ASP A 41 -2.50 8.22 16.22
CA ASP A 41 -3.76 8.76 16.75
C ASP A 41 -3.95 10.25 16.43
N GLN A 42 -2.87 11.01 16.34
CA GLN A 42 -2.87 12.42 15.94
C GLN A 42 -3.00 12.62 14.41
N SER A 43 -2.80 11.54 13.63
CA SER A 43 -3.01 11.54 12.18
C SER A 43 -4.40 11.00 11.84
N GLY A 44 -5.34 11.89 11.49
CA GLY A 44 -6.73 11.52 11.28
C GLY A 44 -6.98 10.38 10.27
N PHE A 45 -6.20 10.29 9.20
CA PHE A 45 -6.33 9.17 8.24
C PHE A 45 -5.78 7.86 8.80
N CYS A 46 -4.70 7.90 9.60
CA CYS A 46 -4.11 6.73 10.22
C CYS A 46 -5.05 6.18 11.30
N LYS A 47 -5.57 7.07 12.16
CA LYS A 47 -6.56 6.74 13.19
C LYS A 47 -7.79 6.04 12.60
N ARG A 48 -8.36 6.57 11.51
CA ARG A 48 -9.53 5.96 10.85
C ARG A 48 -9.23 4.60 10.22
N ASN A 49 -8.07 4.41 9.58
CA ASN A 49 -7.72 3.12 9.00
C ASN A 49 -7.40 2.06 10.07
N ARG A 50 -6.78 2.45 11.20
CA ARG A 50 -6.64 1.55 12.35
C ARG A 50 -8.00 1.16 12.93
N ALA A 51 -8.88 2.14 13.18
CA ALA A 51 -10.23 1.85 13.68
C ALA A 51 -11.04 0.97 12.71
N TYR A 52 -10.87 1.13 11.39
CA TYR A 52 -11.45 0.25 10.39
C TYR A 52 -10.94 -1.20 10.53
N ALA A 53 -9.63 -1.37 10.70
CA ALA A 53 -9.03 -2.68 10.93
C ALA A 53 -9.47 -3.32 12.26
N ASP A 54 -9.58 -2.52 13.32
CA ASP A 54 -10.07 -2.99 14.63
C ASP A 54 -11.54 -3.42 14.55
N SER A 55 -12.38 -2.65 13.83
CA SER A 55 -13.79 -2.99 13.60
C SER A 55 -13.94 -4.28 12.79
N ALA A 56 -13.19 -4.42 11.69
CA ALA A 56 -13.15 -5.63 10.88
C ALA A 56 -12.71 -6.85 11.70
N ALA A 57 -11.65 -6.72 12.50
CA ALA A 57 -11.18 -7.78 13.38
C ALA A 57 -12.19 -8.15 14.47
N SER A 58 -12.89 -7.18 15.04
CA SER A 58 -13.92 -7.41 16.08
C SER A 58 -15.14 -8.17 15.55
N LEU A 59 -15.48 -7.99 14.27
CA LEU A 59 -16.58 -8.69 13.61
C LEU A 59 -16.18 -10.09 13.11
N SER A 60 -14.87 -10.35 12.97
CA SER A 60 -14.30 -11.66 12.60
C SER A 60 -15.02 -12.29 11.40
N SER A 61 -15.69 -13.44 11.57
CA SER A 61 -16.41 -14.15 10.51
C SER A 61 -17.60 -13.39 9.92
N SER A 62 -18.14 -12.40 10.63
CA SER A 62 -19.24 -11.56 10.16
C SER A 62 -18.78 -10.37 9.34
N TRP A 63 -17.46 -10.13 9.26
CA TRP A 63 -16.90 -9.07 8.43
C TRP A 63 -16.83 -9.49 6.96
N ALA A 64 -17.40 -8.67 6.09
CA ALA A 64 -17.21 -8.77 4.65
C ALA A 64 -16.75 -7.42 4.10
N SER A 65 -15.67 -7.44 3.32
CA SER A 65 -15.18 -6.25 2.61
C SER A 65 -16.28 -5.70 1.69
N PRO A 66 -16.64 -4.41 1.77
CA PRO A 66 -17.76 -3.82 1.01
C PRO A 66 -17.39 -3.50 -0.45
N TYR A 67 -16.44 -4.24 -1.02
CA TYR A 67 -15.90 -4.03 -2.37
C TYR A 67 -16.20 -5.26 -3.20
N VAL A 68 -16.85 -5.07 -4.35
CA VAL A 68 -17.21 -6.14 -5.28
C VAL A 68 -16.70 -5.76 -6.67
N LEU A 69 -15.96 -6.64 -7.32
CA LEU A 69 -15.60 -6.48 -8.72
C LEU A 69 -16.81 -6.85 -9.59
N ASP A 70 -17.30 -5.89 -10.38
CA ASP A 70 -18.38 -6.12 -11.32
C ASP A 70 -17.90 -7.02 -12.47
N SER A 71 -18.33 -8.28 -12.46
CA SER A 71 -17.91 -9.29 -13.45
C SER A 71 -18.24 -8.87 -14.89
N ALA A 72 -19.31 -8.10 -15.12
CA ALA A 72 -19.69 -7.63 -16.45
C ALA A 72 -18.75 -6.54 -17.00
N SER A 73 -18.02 -5.86 -16.11
CA SER A 73 -17.03 -4.84 -16.49
C SER A 73 -15.64 -5.40 -16.80
N ILE A 74 -15.41 -6.69 -16.54
CA ILE A 74 -14.09 -7.30 -16.67
C ILE A 74 -13.73 -7.45 -18.15
N THR A 75 -12.58 -6.91 -18.51
CA THR A 75 -11.94 -7.12 -19.80
C THR A 75 -10.49 -7.54 -19.58
N PHE A 76 -9.98 -8.42 -20.44
CA PHE A 76 -8.58 -8.81 -20.44
C PHE A 76 -8.01 -8.67 -21.85
N SER A 77 -6.94 -7.89 -21.98
CA SER A 77 -6.28 -7.68 -23.27
C SER A 77 -4.81 -7.34 -23.05
N ASN A 78 -3.94 -7.91 -23.88
CA ASN A 78 -2.51 -7.58 -23.94
C ASN A 78 -1.80 -7.58 -22.57
N GLY A 79 -2.07 -8.60 -21.74
CA GLY A 79 -1.46 -8.73 -20.42
C GLY A 79 -2.00 -7.77 -19.36
N GLN A 80 -3.16 -7.18 -19.58
CA GLN A 80 -3.83 -6.29 -18.63
C GLN A 80 -5.29 -6.69 -18.44
N LEU A 81 -5.70 -6.82 -17.19
CA LEU A 81 -7.10 -6.93 -16.77
C LEU A 81 -7.59 -5.55 -16.35
N SER A 82 -8.74 -5.14 -16.87
CA SER A 82 -9.45 -3.92 -16.45
C SER A 82 -10.84 -4.27 -15.98
N GLY A 83 -11.35 -3.55 -14.99
CA GLY A 83 -12.71 -3.71 -14.47
C GLY A 83 -13.11 -2.56 -13.56
N THR A 84 -14.30 -2.65 -12.99
CA THR A 84 -14.81 -1.68 -12.01
C THR A 84 -15.13 -2.38 -10.70
N ILE A 85 -14.49 -1.94 -9.62
CA ILE A 85 -14.86 -2.31 -8.26
C ILE A 85 -15.98 -1.37 -7.81
N LEU A 86 -17.06 -1.95 -7.30
CA LEU A 86 -18.18 -1.26 -6.70
C LEU A 86 -17.99 -1.27 -5.18
N LYS A 87 -17.86 -0.08 -4.59
CA LYS A 87 -17.81 0.10 -3.13
C LYS A 87 -19.19 0.47 -2.61
N THR A 88 -19.73 -0.36 -1.74
CA THR A 88 -20.97 -0.07 -1.01
C THR A 88 -20.68 0.90 0.14
N ILE A 89 -21.44 1.98 0.22
CA ILE A 89 -21.39 2.95 1.32
C ILE A 89 -22.73 2.97 2.04
N THR A 90 -22.73 2.92 3.37
CA THR A 90 -23.96 2.81 4.17
C THR A 90 -24.88 4.02 4.06
N THR A 91 -24.36 5.16 3.59
CA THR A 91 -25.09 6.44 3.52
C THR A 91 -25.63 6.74 2.12
N SER A 92 -25.51 5.83 1.15
CA SER A 92 -26.04 6.03 -0.20
C SER A 92 -26.40 4.70 -0.85
N ASP A 93 -27.52 4.70 -1.56
CA ASP A 93 -27.94 3.54 -2.36
C ASP A 93 -27.10 3.36 -3.64
N GLN A 94 -26.27 4.35 -3.99
CA GLN A 94 -25.38 4.29 -5.15
C GLN A 94 -23.98 3.83 -4.74
N ALA A 95 -23.52 2.74 -5.34
CA ALA A 95 -22.16 2.27 -5.17
C ALA A 95 -21.15 3.26 -5.79
N VAL A 96 -20.05 3.50 -5.08
CA VAL A 96 -18.93 4.28 -5.62
C VAL A 96 -18.16 3.39 -6.60
N ARG A 97 -17.92 3.90 -7.80
CA ARG A 97 -17.21 3.19 -8.87
C ARG A 97 -15.72 3.45 -8.80
N LEU A 98 -14.95 2.37 -8.68
CA LEU A 98 -13.50 2.39 -8.52
C LEU A 98 -12.86 1.57 -9.65
N PRO A 99 -12.41 2.22 -10.74
CA PRO A 99 -11.72 1.53 -11.82
C PRO A 99 -10.49 0.80 -11.29
N VAL A 100 -10.36 -0.47 -11.66
CA VAL A 100 -9.20 -1.31 -11.32
C VAL A 100 -8.48 -1.73 -12.59
N THR A 101 -7.15 -1.66 -12.54
CA THR A 101 -6.26 -2.16 -13.59
C THR A 101 -5.22 -3.07 -12.97
N ILE A 102 -5.14 -4.30 -13.46
CA ILE A 102 -4.16 -5.32 -13.07
C ILE A 102 -3.28 -5.60 -14.28
N SER A 103 -2.04 -5.13 -14.23
CA SER A 103 -1.05 -5.29 -15.30
C SER A 103 -0.10 -6.42 -14.98
N PHE A 104 0.15 -7.30 -15.95
CA PHE A 104 1.10 -8.39 -15.86
C PHE A 104 2.26 -8.09 -16.80
N PHE A 105 3.46 -7.88 -16.27
CA PHE A 105 4.63 -7.49 -17.04
C PHE A 105 5.45 -8.69 -17.52
N GLU A 106 6.25 -8.51 -18.57
CA GLU A 106 7.18 -9.53 -19.09
C GLU A 106 8.18 -10.02 -18.04
N SER A 107 8.54 -9.16 -17.08
CA SER A 107 9.40 -9.51 -15.95
C SER A 107 8.77 -10.55 -14.99
N GLY A 108 7.48 -10.83 -15.13
CA GLY A 108 6.70 -11.61 -14.16
C GLY A 108 6.24 -10.79 -12.96
N THR A 109 6.42 -9.47 -12.96
CA THR A 109 5.84 -8.58 -11.93
C THR A 109 4.38 -8.30 -12.28
N ALA A 110 3.50 -8.30 -11.27
CA ALA A 110 2.13 -7.81 -11.40
C ALA A 110 1.99 -6.44 -10.72
N ARG A 111 1.17 -5.55 -11.29
CA ARG A 111 0.85 -4.24 -10.72
C ARG A 111 -0.66 -4.03 -10.69
N ILE A 112 -1.15 -3.63 -9.53
CA ILE A 112 -2.58 -3.41 -9.26
C ILE A 112 -2.76 -1.93 -8.97
N THR A 113 -3.67 -1.29 -9.70
CA THR A 113 -4.01 0.12 -9.54
C THR A 113 -5.51 0.22 -9.35
N VAL A 114 -5.95 0.91 -8.31
CA VAL A 114 -7.36 1.25 -8.08
C VAL A 114 -7.46 2.76 -8.01
N ASP A 115 -8.36 3.35 -8.80
CA ASP A 115 -8.63 4.78 -8.81
C ASP A 115 -10.12 5.05 -8.51
N GLU A 116 -10.54 6.31 -8.51
CA GLU A 116 -11.91 6.72 -8.22
C GLU A 116 -12.51 7.48 -9.40
N GLU A 117 -13.49 6.88 -10.08
CA GLU A 117 -14.05 7.38 -11.34
C GLU A 117 -14.60 8.81 -11.19
N LYS A 118 -15.29 9.09 -10.07
CA LYS A 118 -15.85 10.40 -9.78
C LYS A 118 -14.77 11.50 -9.73
N ARG A 119 -13.59 11.18 -9.18
CA ARG A 119 -12.46 12.12 -9.10
C ARG A 119 -11.74 12.25 -10.44
N GLN A 120 -11.63 11.17 -11.22
CA GLN A 120 -11.10 11.22 -12.59
C GLN A 120 -11.92 12.14 -13.49
N LYS A 121 -13.26 12.12 -13.34
CA LYS A 121 -14.19 12.99 -14.08
C LYS A 121 -14.22 14.43 -13.55
N GLY A 122 -13.61 14.69 -12.39
CA GLY A 122 -13.63 16.00 -11.76
C GLY A 122 -14.98 16.34 -11.09
N ASP A 123 -15.82 15.33 -10.84
CA ASP A 123 -17.18 15.45 -10.31
C ASP A 123 -17.18 15.57 -8.77
N ILE A 124 -16.22 16.32 -8.23
CA ILE A 124 -16.14 16.69 -6.82
C ILE A 124 -15.99 18.20 -6.67
N GLU A 125 -16.43 18.71 -5.53
CA GLU A 125 -16.21 20.09 -5.13
C GLU A 125 -15.12 20.13 -4.07
N LEU A 126 -14.11 20.99 -4.26
CA LEU A 126 -13.08 21.21 -3.28
C LEU A 126 -13.48 22.33 -2.33
N ARG A 127 -13.28 22.10 -1.04
CA ARG A 127 -13.59 23.09 -0.01
C ARG A 127 -12.78 24.36 -0.19
N HIS A 128 -13.32 25.48 0.28
CA HIS A 128 -12.63 26.77 0.38
C HIS A 128 -12.18 27.35 -0.96
N GLY A 129 -12.84 27.01 -2.08
CA GLY A 129 -12.47 27.50 -3.41
C GLY A 129 -11.06 27.06 -3.84
N SER A 130 -10.57 25.93 -3.30
CA SER A 130 -9.21 25.45 -3.57
C SER A 130 -8.99 25.13 -5.05
N LYS A 131 -7.81 25.50 -5.56
CA LYS A 131 -7.33 25.18 -6.92
C LYS A 131 -6.55 23.87 -6.99
N ALA A 132 -6.54 23.07 -5.92
CA ALA A 132 -5.91 21.76 -5.94
C ALA A 132 -6.55 20.86 -7.01
N ARG A 133 -5.79 19.86 -7.47
CA ARG A 133 -6.25 18.89 -8.48
C ARG A 133 -7.37 18.02 -7.91
N LYS A 134 -8.39 17.75 -8.73
CA LYS A 134 -9.57 16.97 -8.31
C LYS A 134 -9.31 15.49 -8.39
N GLU A 135 -8.53 15.04 -9.35
CA GLU A 135 -8.07 13.66 -9.49
C GLU A 135 -7.22 13.20 -8.29
N ARG A 136 -7.11 11.89 -8.13
CA ARG A 136 -6.09 11.31 -7.24
C ARG A 136 -4.72 11.52 -7.89
N TYR A 137 -3.70 11.75 -7.07
CA TYR A 137 -2.35 11.99 -7.58
C TYR A 137 -1.84 10.78 -8.37
N ASN A 138 -1.53 10.98 -9.64
CA ASN A 138 -1.21 9.93 -10.60
C ASN A 138 0.19 10.10 -11.24
N GLU A 139 1.06 10.93 -10.65
CA GLU A 139 2.38 11.22 -11.23
C GLU A 139 3.53 10.50 -10.54
N ALA A 140 3.28 9.74 -9.46
CA ALA A 140 4.32 8.98 -8.76
C ALA A 140 5.09 8.06 -9.72
N GLU A 141 4.39 7.45 -10.68
CA GLU A 141 5.00 6.64 -11.74
C GLU A 141 6.00 7.43 -12.60
N LYS A 142 5.67 8.67 -12.97
CA LYS A 142 6.55 9.53 -13.78
C LYS A 142 7.88 9.82 -13.08
N TRP A 143 7.87 9.87 -11.75
CA TRP A 143 9.05 10.20 -10.95
C TRP A 143 9.87 8.97 -10.55
N ALA A 144 9.23 7.81 -10.35
CA ALA A 144 9.89 6.65 -9.75
C ALA A 144 10.12 5.48 -10.74
N ILE A 145 9.35 5.36 -11.82
CA ILE A 145 9.41 4.21 -12.72
C ILE A 145 10.17 4.60 -13.99
N VAL A 146 11.32 3.95 -14.21
CA VAL A 146 12.23 4.23 -15.34
C VAL A 146 12.26 3.09 -16.38
N GLY A 147 11.51 2.02 -16.17
CA GLY A 147 11.47 0.84 -17.06
C GLY A 147 10.75 -0.35 -16.43
N GLY A 148 10.80 -1.51 -17.10
CA GLY A 148 10.21 -2.76 -16.61
C GLY A 148 8.68 -2.84 -16.70
N THR A 149 8.05 -1.92 -17.45
CA THR A 149 6.59 -1.80 -17.60
C THR A 149 6.04 -2.42 -18.88
N LYS A 150 6.86 -3.18 -19.62
CA LYS A 150 6.41 -3.88 -20.83
C LYS A 150 5.45 -5.00 -20.44
N LEU A 151 4.21 -4.92 -20.93
CA LEU A 151 3.15 -5.89 -20.65
C LEU A 151 3.48 -7.24 -21.30
N SER A 152 3.12 -8.32 -20.62
CA SER A 152 3.31 -9.68 -21.10
C SER A 152 2.24 -10.05 -22.13
N SER A 153 2.65 -10.33 -23.36
CA SER A 153 1.76 -10.91 -24.38
C SER A 153 1.40 -12.37 -24.08
N GLY A 154 2.15 -13.04 -23.21
CA GLY A 154 1.91 -14.43 -22.81
C GLY A 154 0.99 -14.60 -21.60
N ALA A 155 0.62 -13.50 -20.93
CA ALA A 155 -0.35 -13.58 -19.84
C ALA A 155 -1.75 -13.85 -20.40
N ALA A 156 -2.47 -14.81 -19.81
CA ALA A 156 -3.75 -15.25 -20.31
C ALA A 156 -4.72 -15.62 -19.19
N THR A 157 -6.01 -15.32 -19.41
CA THR A 157 -7.09 -15.79 -18.55
C THR A 157 -7.35 -17.27 -18.76
N SER A 158 -7.60 -18.01 -17.68
CA SER A 158 -7.93 -19.42 -17.76
C SER A 158 -9.44 -19.67 -17.81
N LYS A 159 -9.86 -20.68 -18.59
CA LYS A 159 -11.27 -21.08 -18.74
C LYS A 159 -11.76 -22.00 -17.61
N ASP A 160 -10.84 -22.55 -16.82
CA ASP A 160 -11.11 -23.44 -15.68
C ASP A 160 -11.25 -22.68 -14.35
N ALA A 161 -11.42 -21.35 -14.40
CA ALA A 161 -11.61 -20.55 -13.20
C ALA A 161 -12.91 -20.92 -12.48
N GLU A 162 -12.86 -20.97 -11.15
CA GLU A 162 -14.04 -21.19 -10.31
C GLU A 162 -15.04 -20.05 -10.49
N ALA A 163 -16.33 -20.36 -10.33
CA ALA A 163 -17.39 -19.37 -10.41
C ALA A 163 -17.14 -18.21 -9.42
N GLY A 164 -17.28 -16.97 -9.89
CA GLY A 164 -16.99 -15.78 -9.08
C GLY A 164 -15.50 -15.41 -8.98
N THR A 165 -14.64 -16.03 -9.80
CA THR A 165 -13.23 -15.70 -9.89
C THR A 165 -12.77 -15.45 -11.32
N THR A 166 -11.62 -14.78 -11.46
CA THR A 166 -10.85 -14.74 -12.70
C THR A 166 -9.44 -15.23 -12.42
N LYS A 167 -9.00 -16.28 -13.10
CA LYS A 167 -7.64 -16.80 -13.02
C LYS A 167 -6.81 -16.27 -14.19
N VAL A 168 -5.66 -15.68 -13.91
CA VAL A 168 -4.68 -15.25 -14.92
C VAL A 168 -3.37 -15.99 -14.69
N SER A 169 -2.88 -16.69 -15.72
CA SER A 169 -1.54 -17.29 -15.73
C SER A 169 -0.55 -16.32 -16.39
N TYR A 170 0.62 -16.11 -15.78
CA TYR A 170 1.61 -15.14 -16.23
C TYR A 170 3.03 -15.49 -15.76
N GLY A 171 3.99 -14.62 -16.06
CA GLY A 171 5.40 -14.78 -15.65
C GLY A 171 6.17 -15.84 -16.44
N PRO A 172 7.42 -16.14 -16.05
CA PRO A 172 8.29 -17.04 -16.79
C PRO A 172 7.68 -18.44 -16.93
N GLY A 173 7.45 -18.87 -18.17
CA GLY A 173 6.82 -20.17 -18.47
C GLY A 173 5.40 -20.33 -17.92
N SER A 174 4.66 -19.23 -17.71
CA SER A 174 3.31 -19.22 -17.16
C SER A 174 3.18 -19.87 -15.77
N LYS A 175 4.26 -19.83 -14.98
CA LYS A 175 4.32 -20.46 -13.65
C LYS A 175 3.67 -19.64 -12.53
N PHE A 176 3.35 -18.36 -12.78
CA PHE A 176 2.70 -17.51 -11.79
C PHE A 176 1.21 -17.44 -12.08
N GLU A 177 0.41 -17.40 -11.04
CA GLU A 177 -1.04 -17.27 -11.15
C GLU A 177 -1.53 -16.10 -10.31
N ALA A 178 -2.52 -15.39 -10.81
CA ALA A 178 -3.32 -14.46 -10.04
C ALA A 178 -4.77 -14.94 -10.05
N ILE A 179 -5.33 -15.20 -8.86
CA ILE A 179 -6.73 -15.55 -8.67
C ILE A 179 -7.44 -14.31 -8.13
N ILE A 180 -8.26 -13.68 -8.97
CA ILE A 180 -9.04 -12.50 -8.62
C ILE A 180 -10.44 -12.94 -8.21
N THR A 181 -10.73 -12.90 -6.92
CA THR A 181 -12.08 -13.16 -6.38
C THR A 181 -12.95 -11.92 -6.54
N HIS A 182 -14.18 -12.08 -7.01
CA HIS A 182 -15.04 -10.94 -7.36
C HIS A 182 -15.80 -10.39 -6.17
N SER A 183 -16.34 -11.25 -5.29
CA SER A 183 -17.19 -10.85 -4.17
C SER A 183 -16.95 -11.73 -2.92
N PRO A 184 -16.39 -11.18 -1.83
CA PRO A 184 -15.74 -9.87 -1.75
C PRO A 184 -14.47 -9.81 -2.63
N PHE A 185 -14.15 -8.61 -3.13
CA PHE A 185 -12.97 -8.42 -3.98
C PHE A 185 -11.68 -8.76 -3.23
N GLY A 186 -10.85 -9.64 -3.82
CA GLY A 186 -9.55 -10.03 -3.29
C GLY A 186 -8.68 -10.63 -4.39
N ILE A 187 -7.37 -10.70 -4.16
CA ILE A 187 -6.43 -11.28 -5.13
C ILE A 187 -5.45 -12.19 -4.41
N GLU A 188 -5.31 -13.43 -4.89
CA GLU A 188 -4.24 -14.34 -4.49
C GLU A 188 -3.20 -14.46 -5.59
N PHE A 189 -1.93 -14.33 -5.24
CA PHE A 189 -0.82 -14.60 -6.14
C PHE A 189 -0.16 -15.92 -5.77
N LYS A 190 -0.12 -16.83 -6.74
CA LYS A 190 0.40 -18.19 -6.56
C LYS A 190 1.61 -18.46 -7.45
N ARG A 191 2.46 -19.37 -6.99
CA ARG A 191 3.57 -19.96 -7.74
C ARG A 191 3.73 -21.40 -7.30
N ASP A 192 4.02 -22.30 -8.23
CA ASP A 192 4.24 -23.73 -7.94
C ASP A 192 3.08 -24.39 -7.15
N GLY A 193 1.85 -23.91 -7.35
CA GLY A 193 0.64 -24.41 -6.68
C GLY A 193 0.34 -23.79 -5.31
N GLU A 194 1.22 -22.95 -4.76
CA GLU A 194 1.06 -22.36 -3.42
C GLU A 194 0.75 -20.86 -3.47
N THR A 195 -0.10 -20.37 -2.56
CA THR A 195 -0.38 -18.94 -2.40
C THR A 195 0.72 -18.28 -1.57
N HIS A 196 1.37 -17.26 -2.15
CA HIS A 196 2.43 -16.51 -1.47
C HIS A 196 1.98 -15.13 -1.01
N ILE A 197 1.10 -14.47 -1.76
CA ILE A 197 0.63 -13.11 -1.45
C ILE A 197 -0.88 -13.09 -1.59
N LYS A 198 -1.56 -12.48 -0.61
CA LYS A 198 -2.98 -12.19 -0.69
C LYS A 198 -3.23 -10.70 -0.47
N LEU A 199 -4.01 -10.12 -1.37
CA LEU A 199 -4.55 -8.77 -1.23
C LEU A 199 -5.99 -8.85 -0.76
N ASN A 200 -6.30 -8.06 0.25
CA ASN A 200 -7.63 -7.94 0.85
C ASN A 200 -8.19 -9.22 1.51
N ASP A 201 -7.35 -10.21 1.85
CA ASP A 201 -7.75 -11.43 2.57
C ASP A 201 -8.46 -11.12 3.91
N ARG A 202 -7.97 -10.11 4.63
CA ARG A 202 -8.59 -9.60 5.87
C ARG A 202 -9.71 -8.58 5.63
N GLY A 203 -10.05 -8.30 4.37
CA GLY A 203 -11.06 -7.30 4.01
C GLY A 203 -10.73 -5.87 4.45
N LEU A 204 -9.46 -5.47 4.42
CA LEU A 204 -8.99 -4.16 4.91
C LEU A 204 -8.79 -3.10 3.81
N MET A 205 -9.14 -3.40 2.56
CA MET A 205 -9.14 -2.42 1.47
C MET A 205 -10.02 -1.23 1.85
N ASN A 206 -9.48 -0.02 1.71
CA ASN A 206 -10.19 1.20 2.06
C ASN A 206 -9.78 2.37 1.14
N VAL A 207 -10.68 2.77 0.24
CA VAL A 207 -10.44 3.81 -0.79
C VAL A 207 -11.39 4.98 -0.64
#